data_AF-A0AAV4B8R0-F1
#
_entry.id   AF-A0AAV4B8R0-F1
#
_cell.length_a   1.000
_cell.length_b   1.000
_cell.length_c   1.000
_cell.angle_alpha   90.00
_cell.angle_beta   90.00
_cell.angle_gamma   90.00
#
_symmetry.space_group_name_H-M   'P 1'
#
loop_
_entity.id
_entity.type
_entity.pdbx_description
1 polymer ?
#
loop_
_entity_poly.entity_id
_entity_poly.type
_entity_poly.pdbx_seq_one_letter_code
_entity_poly.pdbx_strand_id
1 'polypeptide(L)'
;MEFMTVCDMTRDFPSQGLAMRLDNLSWSVTKHHSQLEALALTKKGLSDLRMVVQQLASLTTAECPTVASAAALCLGAIGPINLQVLSLSRQSGKIGQALELYKGQENEKYCWLFHALDASLMDESLEAVATASSVLQKVLVTKASKQFERHFTKITKGQNSLFYHLQLFKSSGPNNPTRNDPNRDKFFKIRPPVDHLNTRFPAVNYFEQQLLIDESMMLFRGLVEFHQNLLSKPIRYGLKLYLCCESSSGYVLLMKFYTGANTTGP
;
A
#
# COMPACT_ATOMS: atom_id res chain seq x y z
N MET A 1 0.43 -24.67 -21.97
CA MET A 1 0.45 -25.26 -20.62
C MET A 1 -0.55 -24.44 -19.80
N GLU A 2 -1.66 -25.05 -19.39
CA GLU A 2 -2.87 -24.33 -18.93
C GLU A 2 -2.67 -23.63 -17.57
N PHE A 3 -3.17 -22.40 -17.48
CA PHE A 3 -3.17 -21.56 -16.26
C PHE A 3 -3.86 -22.25 -15.06
N MET A 4 -4.79 -23.18 -15.32
CA MET A 4 -5.50 -23.94 -14.28
C MET A 4 -4.61 -24.95 -13.56
N THR A 5 -3.59 -25.51 -14.25
CA THR A 5 -2.59 -26.37 -13.61
C THR A 5 -1.74 -25.61 -12.58
N VAL A 6 -1.72 -24.26 -12.62
CA VAL A 6 -1.01 -23.42 -11.64
C VAL A 6 -1.79 -23.30 -10.32
N CYS A 7 -3.12 -23.40 -10.35
CA CYS A 7 -3.98 -23.25 -9.18
C CYS A 7 -3.97 -24.48 -8.27
N ASP A 8 -3.88 -25.70 -8.82
CA ASP A 8 -3.84 -26.94 -8.04
C ASP A 8 -2.50 -27.20 -7.32
N MET A 9 -1.48 -26.39 -7.61
CA MET A 9 -0.10 -26.60 -7.17
C MET A 9 0.24 -26.03 -5.78
N THR A 10 -0.74 -25.43 -5.07
CA THR A 10 -0.55 -24.66 -3.82
C THR A 10 -1.06 -25.35 -2.54
N ARG A 11 -1.45 -26.63 -2.60
CA ARG A 11 -2.10 -27.33 -1.48
C ARG A 11 -1.17 -27.98 -0.44
N ASP A 12 0.14 -28.11 -0.68
CA ASP A 12 1.03 -28.85 0.22
C ASP A 12 2.00 -27.95 1.02
N PHE A 13 2.26 -28.39 2.26
CA PHE A 13 3.11 -27.79 3.31
C PHE A 13 4.38 -27.06 2.81
N PRO A 14 4.88 -26.05 3.55
CA PRO A 14 6.02 -25.22 3.14
C PRO A 14 7.31 -26.04 3.10
N SER A 15 7.54 -26.66 1.95
CA SER A 15 8.70 -27.49 1.64
C SER A 15 9.66 -26.72 0.74
N GLN A 16 10.92 -27.12 0.75
CA GLN A 16 11.98 -26.56 -0.11
C GLN A 16 11.59 -26.59 -1.60
N GLY A 17 10.75 -27.55 -2.01
CA GLY A 17 10.19 -27.66 -3.36
C GLY A 17 9.17 -26.57 -3.72
N LEU A 18 8.40 -26.05 -2.74
CA LEU A 18 7.49 -24.92 -2.97
C LEU A 18 8.29 -23.64 -3.26
N ALA A 19 9.38 -23.40 -2.52
CA ALA A 19 10.25 -22.25 -2.73
C ALA A 19 10.86 -22.25 -4.15
N MET A 20 11.43 -23.38 -4.61
CA MET A 20 11.95 -23.50 -5.97
C MET A 20 10.89 -23.24 -7.06
N ARG A 21 9.64 -23.64 -6.82
CA ARG A 21 8.54 -23.41 -7.78
C ARG A 21 8.11 -21.96 -7.81
N LEU A 22 8.10 -21.29 -6.66
CA LEU A 22 7.87 -19.85 -6.57
C LEU A 22 9.01 -19.07 -7.26
N ASP A 23 10.25 -19.48 -7.10
CA ASP A 23 11.38 -18.84 -7.80
C ASP A 23 11.26 -18.99 -9.33
N ASN A 24 10.90 -20.19 -9.81
CA ASN A 24 10.62 -20.42 -11.23
C ASN A 24 9.41 -19.60 -11.73
N LEU A 25 8.36 -19.48 -10.92
CA LEU A 25 7.21 -18.64 -11.21
C LEU A 25 7.62 -17.17 -11.31
N SER A 26 8.43 -16.68 -10.37
CA SER A 26 8.96 -15.31 -10.38
C SER A 26 9.71 -15.04 -11.69
N TRP A 27 10.63 -15.91 -12.08
CA TRP A 27 11.39 -15.77 -13.32
C TRP A 27 10.48 -15.77 -14.56
N SER A 28 9.49 -16.67 -14.60
CA SER A 28 8.51 -16.73 -15.69
C SER A 28 7.65 -15.46 -15.77
N VAL A 29 7.24 -14.91 -14.63
CA VAL A 29 6.46 -13.67 -14.55
C VAL A 29 7.28 -12.49 -15.05
N THR A 30 8.55 -12.37 -14.65
CA THR A 30 9.44 -11.30 -15.13
C THR A 30 9.64 -11.39 -16.64
N LYS A 31 9.81 -12.61 -17.18
CA LYS A 31 10.00 -12.83 -18.62
C LYS A 31 8.75 -12.51 -19.45
N HIS A 32 7.56 -12.74 -18.90
CA HIS A 32 6.27 -12.59 -19.59
C HIS A 32 5.45 -11.40 -19.08
N HIS A 33 6.09 -10.38 -18.53
CA HIS A 33 5.43 -9.26 -17.84
C HIS A 33 4.39 -8.54 -18.72
N SER A 34 4.68 -8.32 -20.01
CA SER A 34 3.75 -7.69 -20.96
C SER A 34 2.45 -8.49 -21.19
N GLN A 35 2.51 -9.82 -21.10
CA GLN A 35 1.32 -10.67 -21.20
C GLN A 35 0.47 -10.58 -19.91
N LEU A 36 1.12 -10.37 -18.77
CA LEU A 36 0.47 -10.20 -17.48
C LEU A 36 -0.26 -8.85 -17.41
N GLU A 37 0.35 -7.78 -17.94
CA GLU A 37 -0.32 -6.48 -18.13
C GLU A 37 -1.53 -6.60 -19.05
N ALA A 38 -1.42 -7.34 -20.16
CA ALA A 38 -2.54 -7.60 -21.05
C ALA A 38 -3.67 -8.41 -20.37
N LEU A 39 -3.32 -9.38 -19.51
CA LEU A 39 -4.30 -10.13 -18.71
C LEU A 39 -4.98 -9.26 -17.65
N ALA A 40 -4.26 -8.31 -17.05
CA ALA A 40 -4.81 -7.36 -16.08
C ALA A 40 -5.86 -6.41 -16.69
N LEU A 41 -5.87 -6.25 -18.03
CA LEU A 41 -6.91 -5.49 -18.73
C LEU A 41 -8.20 -6.30 -18.95
N THR A 42 -8.17 -7.63 -18.75
CA THR A 42 -9.33 -8.51 -18.94
C THR A 42 -10.00 -8.85 -17.61
N LYS A 43 -11.35 -8.90 -17.58
CA LYS A 43 -12.11 -9.20 -16.34
C LYS A 43 -11.71 -10.54 -15.71
N LYS A 44 -11.50 -11.58 -16.54
CA LYS A 44 -11.10 -12.91 -16.09
C LYS A 44 -9.65 -12.93 -15.59
N GLY A 45 -8.72 -12.33 -16.33
CA GLY A 45 -7.31 -12.26 -15.92
C GLY A 45 -7.09 -11.48 -14.62
N LEU A 46 -7.89 -10.43 -14.37
CA LEU A 46 -7.84 -9.67 -13.12
C LEU A 46 -8.34 -10.48 -11.90
N SER A 47 -9.39 -11.29 -12.08
CA SER A 47 -9.87 -12.25 -11.07
C SER A 47 -8.80 -13.26 -10.71
N ASP A 48 -8.17 -13.86 -11.73
CA ASP A 48 -7.15 -14.88 -11.55
C ASP A 48 -5.89 -14.28 -10.89
N LEU A 49 -5.49 -13.07 -11.31
CA LEU A 49 -4.40 -12.32 -10.68
C LEU A 49 -4.69 -11.99 -9.21
N ARG A 50 -5.92 -11.61 -8.88
CA ARG A 50 -6.31 -11.32 -7.49
C ARG A 50 -6.17 -12.55 -6.60
N MET A 51 -6.62 -13.72 -7.06
CA MET A 51 -6.45 -14.96 -6.30
C MET A 51 -4.97 -15.28 -6.09
N VAL A 52 -4.15 -15.18 -7.13
CA VAL A 52 -2.72 -15.45 -7.06
C VAL A 52 -2.02 -14.49 -6.09
N VAL A 53 -2.32 -13.19 -6.17
CA VAL A 53 -1.74 -12.18 -5.27
C VAL A 53 -2.17 -12.39 -3.82
N GLN A 54 -3.43 -12.77 -3.57
CA GLN A 54 -3.91 -13.09 -2.22
C GLN A 54 -3.23 -14.32 -1.63
N GLN A 55 -3.02 -15.36 -2.43
CA GLN A 55 -2.29 -16.56 -2.00
C GLN A 55 -0.80 -16.28 -1.78
N LEU A 56 -0.16 -15.49 -2.64
CA LEU A 56 1.23 -15.07 -2.43
C LEU A 56 1.37 -14.20 -1.17
N ALA A 57 0.41 -13.32 -0.89
CA ALA A 57 0.39 -12.47 0.30
C ALA A 57 0.12 -13.25 1.60
N SER A 58 -0.61 -14.37 1.56
CA SER A 58 -0.71 -15.25 2.74
C SER A 58 0.59 -16.02 2.96
N LEU A 59 1.25 -16.47 1.89
CA LEU A 59 2.53 -17.19 1.95
C LEU A 59 3.71 -16.32 2.43
N THR A 60 3.67 -15.00 2.26
CA THR A 60 4.68 -14.11 2.86
C THR A 60 4.59 -14.00 4.38
N THR A 61 3.46 -14.40 4.98
CA THR A 61 3.28 -14.48 6.44
C THR A 61 3.58 -15.86 7.02
N ALA A 62 4.02 -16.82 6.21
CA ALA A 62 4.34 -18.17 6.65
C ALA A 62 5.63 -18.22 7.51
N GLU A 63 5.69 -19.18 8.43
CA GLU A 63 6.82 -19.35 9.37
C GLU A 63 8.15 -19.74 8.68
N CYS A 64 8.09 -20.25 7.44
CA CYS A 64 9.27 -20.68 6.69
C CYS A 64 9.89 -19.49 5.90
N PRO A 65 11.11 -19.05 6.23
CA PRO A 65 11.69 -17.82 5.69
C PRO A 65 12.02 -17.92 4.20
N THR A 66 12.36 -19.12 3.70
CA THR A 66 12.68 -19.34 2.28
C THR A 66 11.44 -19.21 1.40
N VAL A 67 10.31 -19.77 1.85
CA VAL A 67 9.01 -19.64 1.16
C VAL A 67 8.50 -18.21 1.20
N ALA A 68 8.59 -17.53 2.35
CA ALA A 68 8.19 -16.14 2.48
C ALA A 68 9.02 -15.22 1.57
N SER A 69 10.33 -15.49 1.44
CA SER A 69 11.20 -14.77 0.52
C SER A 69 10.83 -15.00 -0.94
N ALA A 70 10.63 -16.25 -1.37
CA ALA A 70 10.27 -16.59 -2.74
C ALA A 70 8.89 -16.04 -3.13
N ALA A 71 7.90 -16.12 -2.24
CA ALA A 71 6.57 -15.53 -2.46
C ALA A 71 6.63 -14.01 -2.63
N ALA A 72 7.48 -13.34 -1.84
CA ALA A 72 7.68 -11.90 -1.98
C ALA A 72 8.43 -11.52 -3.27
N LEU A 73 9.34 -12.36 -3.75
CA LEU A 73 9.96 -12.18 -5.07
C LEU A 73 8.93 -12.27 -6.19
N CYS A 74 8.01 -13.25 -6.13
CA CYS A 74 6.89 -13.32 -7.06
C CYS A 74 6.04 -12.05 -7.05
N LEU A 75 5.68 -11.54 -5.86
CA LEU A 75 4.93 -10.28 -5.75
C LEU A 75 5.70 -9.10 -6.35
N GLY A 76 7.02 -9.04 -6.15
CA GLY A 76 7.88 -8.03 -6.76
C GLY A 76 7.95 -8.13 -8.28
N ALA A 77 8.02 -9.36 -8.82
CA ALA A 77 8.05 -9.62 -10.26
C ALA A 77 6.74 -9.27 -10.97
N ILE A 78 5.60 -9.38 -10.27
CA ILE A 78 4.31 -8.91 -10.77
C ILE A 78 4.28 -7.36 -10.82
N GLY A 79 5.07 -6.69 -10.00
CA GLY A 79 5.24 -5.23 -10.03
C GLY A 79 4.12 -4.45 -9.33
N PRO A 80 4.09 -3.11 -9.47
CA PRO A 80 3.04 -2.28 -8.90
C PRO A 80 1.71 -2.53 -9.60
N ILE A 81 0.92 -3.46 -9.07
CA ILE A 81 -0.41 -3.75 -9.60
C ILE A 81 -1.36 -2.60 -9.22
N ASN A 82 -2.24 -2.25 -10.15
CA ASN A 82 -3.32 -1.29 -9.92
C ASN A 82 -4.05 -1.61 -8.60
N LEU A 83 -4.37 -0.58 -7.81
CA LEU A 83 -5.03 -0.67 -6.49
C LEU A 83 -6.31 -1.53 -6.50
N GLN A 84 -6.89 -1.75 -7.68
CA GLN A 84 -8.02 -2.64 -7.98
C GLN A 84 -7.76 -4.12 -7.60
N VAL A 85 -6.53 -4.63 -7.72
CA VAL A 85 -6.17 -6.03 -7.41
C VAL A 85 -5.87 -6.23 -5.92
N LEU A 86 -5.42 -5.18 -5.23
CA LEU A 86 -5.11 -5.16 -3.80
C LEU A 86 -6.32 -4.90 -2.90
N SER A 87 -7.53 -4.84 -3.46
CA SER A 87 -8.77 -4.77 -2.69
C SER A 87 -8.90 -6.03 -1.81
N LEU A 88 -8.38 -5.95 -0.59
CA LEU A 88 -8.35 -7.02 0.39
C LEU A 88 -9.78 -7.49 0.72
N SER A 89 -9.93 -8.79 0.97
CA SER A 89 -11.22 -9.40 1.30
C SER A 89 -11.89 -8.76 2.52
N ARG A 90 -13.16 -8.38 2.32
CA ARG A 90 -14.25 -8.12 3.27
C ARG A 90 -13.90 -8.30 4.76
N GLN A 91 -13.54 -7.21 5.46
CA GLN A 91 -13.75 -7.13 6.91
C GLN A 91 -15.11 -6.47 7.20
N SER A 92 -16.20 -7.21 6.97
CA SER A 92 -17.59 -6.75 7.17
C SER A 92 -18.01 -6.57 8.63
N GLY A 93 -17.09 -6.58 9.60
CA GLY A 93 -17.44 -6.75 11.01
C GLY A 93 -17.92 -5.50 11.76
N LYS A 94 -17.66 -4.27 11.28
CA LYS A 94 -17.83 -3.06 12.11
C LYS A 94 -18.74 -1.96 11.55
N ILE A 95 -19.40 -2.19 10.41
CA ILE A 95 -20.26 -1.19 9.74
C ILE A 95 -21.66 -1.12 10.39
N GLY A 96 -22.17 -2.22 10.97
CA GLY A 96 -23.50 -2.25 11.60
C GLY A 96 -23.67 -1.24 12.73
N GLN A 97 -22.63 -1.05 13.56
CA GLN A 97 -22.67 -0.09 14.67
C GLN A 97 -22.81 1.37 14.20
N ALA A 98 -22.22 1.72 13.06
CA ALA A 98 -22.30 3.07 12.50
C ALA A 98 -23.70 3.38 11.94
N LEU A 99 -24.33 2.40 11.27
CA LEU A 99 -25.70 2.54 10.76
C LEU A 99 -26.72 2.66 11.89
N GLU A 100 -26.53 1.91 12.99
CA GLU A 100 -27.37 2.04 14.18
C GLU A 100 -27.22 3.38 14.88
N LEU A 101 -26.00 3.93 14.97
CA LEU A 101 -25.71 5.21 15.62
C LEU A 101 -26.39 6.41 14.97
N TYR A 102 -26.57 6.39 13.65
CA TYR A 102 -27.12 7.52 12.89
C TYR A 102 -28.56 7.30 12.42
N LYS A 103 -29.20 6.21 12.83
CA LYS A 103 -30.58 5.89 12.46
C LYS A 103 -31.53 7.02 12.85
N GLY A 104 -32.23 7.61 11.86
CA GLY A 104 -33.17 8.72 12.06
C GLY A 104 -32.52 10.10 12.20
N GLN A 105 -31.21 10.24 11.98
CA GLN A 105 -30.52 11.53 11.96
C GLN A 105 -30.23 12.00 10.53
N GLU A 106 -30.01 13.30 10.32
CA GLU A 106 -29.63 13.84 9.00
C GLU A 106 -28.34 13.23 8.43
N ASN A 107 -27.46 12.72 9.30
CA ASN A 107 -26.17 12.17 8.93
C ASN A 107 -26.24 10.70 8.47
N GLU A 108 -27.40 10.05 8.58
CA GLU A 108 -27.62 8.66 8.14
C GLU A 108 -27.30 8.48 6.65
N LYS A 109 -27.69 9.47 5.84
CA LYS A 109 -27.46 9.48 4.38
C LYS A 109 -25.99 9.35 4.00
N TYR A 110 -25.08 9.90 4.81
CA TYR A 110 -23.64 9.78 4.57
C TYR A 110 -23.15 8.37 4.89
N CYS A 111 -23.67 7.74 5.94
CA CYS A 111 -23.33 6.35 6.25
C CYS A 111 -23.73 5.41 5.11
N TRP A 112 -24.95 5.57 4.58
CA TRP A 112 -25.42 4.82 3.42
C TRP A 112 -24.60 5.08 2.16
N LEU A 113 -24.32 6.36 1.85
CA LEU A 113 -23.52 6.73 0.70
C LEU A 113 -22.12 6.12 0.75
N PHE A 114 -21.44 6.24 1.88
CA PHE A 114 -20.09 5.70 2.02
C PHE A 114 -20.08 4.18 2.04
N HIS A 115 -21.11 3.53 2.61
CA HIS A 115 -21.24 2.08 2.53
C HIS A 115 -21.48 1.59 1.10
N ALA A 116 -22.34 2.27 0.35
CA ALA A 116 -22.58 1.95 -1.05
C ALA A 116 -21.32 2.14 -1.89
N LEU A 117 -20.59 3.24 -1.69
CA LEU A 117 -19.31 3.49 -2.37
C LEU A 117 -18.25 2.46 -1.99
N ASP A 118 -18.15 2.08 -0.72
CA ASP A 118 -17.23 1.03 -0.26
C ASP A 118 -17.57 -0.32 -0.90
N ALA A 119 -18.85 -0.69 -0.97
CA ALA A 119 -19.29 -1.88 -1.69
C ALA A 119 -18.97 -1.80 -3.20
N SER A 120 -19.19 -0.65 -3.84
CA SER A 120 -18.87 -0.43 -5.26
C SER A 120 -17.38 -0.38 -5.55
N LEU A 121 -16.53 0.00 -4.59
CA LEU A 121 -15.07 -0.07 -4.72
C LEU A 121 -14.56 -1.51 -4.68
N MET A 122 -15.37 -2.43 -4.17
CA MET A 122 -15.10 -3.86 -4.12
C MET A 122 -15.80 -4.63 -5.25
N ASP A 123 -16.48 -3.94 -6.17
CA ASP A 123 -17.19 -4.51 -7.31
C ASP A 123 -16.23 -5.12 -8.34
N GLU A 124 -16.67 -6.14 -9.06
CA GLU A 124 -15.90 -6.78 -10.12
C GLU A 124 -15.81 -5.92 -11.39
N SER A 125 -16.71 -4.95 -11.54
CA SER A 125 -16.79 -4.04 -12.68
C SER A 125 -15.77 -2.89 -12.55
N LEU A 126 -14.86 -2.81 -13.52
CA LEU A 126 -13.85 -1.75 -13.61
C LEU A 126 -14.47 -0.35 -13.67
N GLU A 127 -15.54 -0.22 -14.45
CA GLU A 127 -16.26 1.05 -14.62
C GLU A 127 -16.99 1.46 -13.33
N ALA A 128 -17.50 0.48 -12.57
CA ALA A 128 -18.14 0.72 -11.28
C ALA A 128 -17.11 1.20 -10.25
N VAL A 129 -15.95 0.55 -10.16
CA VAL A 129 -14.88 0.93 -9.22
C VAL A 129 -14.28 2.29 -9.58
N ALA A 130 -14.04 2.56 -10.87
CA ALA A 130 -13.51 3.84 -11.34
C ALA A 130 -14.49 4.99 -11.08
N THR A 131 -15.78 4.76 -11.38
CA THR A 131 -16.85 5.71 -11.08
C THR A 131 -17.00 5.93 -9.58
N ALA A 132 -17.02 4.86 -8.78
CA ALA A 132 -17.11 4.93 -7.33
C ALA A 132 -15.92 5.70 -6.73
N SER A 133 -14.71 5.48 -7.24
CA SER A 133 -13.50 6.22 -6.83
C SER A 133 -13.60 7.72 -7.15
N SER A 134 -14.08 8.05 -8.36
CA SER A 134 -14.28 9.45 -8.79
C SER A 134 -15.35 10.15 -7.95
N VAL A 135 -16.47 9.46 -7.69
CA VAL A 135 -17.55 9.95 -6.84
C VAL A 135 -17.05 10.14 -5.41
N LEU A 136 -16.31 9.16 -4.87
CA LEU A 136 -15.72 9.25 -3.54
C LEU A 136 -14.81 10.48 -3.44
N GLN A 137 -13.86 10.67 -4.37
CA GLN A 137 -12.98 11.85 -4.37
C GLN A 137 -13.78 13.16 -4.34
N LYS A 138 -14.83 13.27 -5.14
CA LYS A 138 -15.71 14.46 -5.16
C LYS A 138 -16.44 14.65 -3.83
N VAL A 139 -17.00 13.58 -3.27
CA VAL A 139 -17.73 13.59 -1.99
C VAL A 139 -16.81 14.01 -0.84
N LEU A 140 -15.57 13.52 -0.79
CA LEU A 140 -14.61 13.81 0.29
C LEU A 140 -14.12 15.25 0.33
N VAL A 141 -14.16 15.96 -0.79
CA VAL A 141 -13.75 17.37 -0.84
C VAL A 141 -14.82 18.29 -0.25
N THR A 142 -16.09 17.87 -0.21
CA THR A 142 -17.22 18.69 0.25
C THR A 142 -17.12 19.07 1.73
N LYS A 143 -17.61 20.27 2.07
CA LYS A 143 -17.64 20.78 3.46
C LYS A 143 -18.47 19.89 4.38
N ALA A 144 -19.61 19.39 3.89
CA ALA A 144 -20.52 18.53 4.64
C ALA A 144 -19.89 17.18 5.02
N SER A 145 -19.21 16.51 4.08
CA SER A 145 -18.53 15.25 4.35
C SER A 145 -17.38 15.40 5.34
N LYS A 146 -16.61 16.50 5.25
CA LYS A 146 -15.55 16.81 6.23
C LYS A 146 -16.11 17.08 7.63
N GLN A 147 -17.27 17.72 7.72
CA GLN A 147 -17.96 17.94 9.00
C GLN A 147 -18.47 16.63 9.59
N PHE A 148 -19.06 15.77 8.76
CA PHE A 148 -19.50 14.44 9.14
C PHE A 148 -18.33 13.57 9.61
N GLU A 149 -17.20 13.53 8.90
CA GLU A 149 -15.99 12.78 9.31
C GLU A 149 -15.50 13.20 10.71
N ARG A 150 -15.48 14.51 10.99
CA ARG A 150 -15.09 15.04 12.32
C ARG A 150 -16.05 14.57 13.40
N HIS A 151 -17.35 14.59 13.12
CA HIS A 151 -18.38 14.14 14.04
C HIS A 151 -18.29 12.62 14.28
N PHE A 152 -18.15 11.85 13.21
CA PHE A 152 -17.95 10.40 13.22
C PHE A 152 -16.72 10.00 14.04
N THR A 153 -15.58 10.65 13.79
CA THR A 153 -14.32 10.39 14.50
C THR A 153 -14.42 10.71 15.99
N LYS A 154 -15.17 11.75 16.37
CA LYS A 154 -15.43 12.07 17.78
C LYS A 154 -16.25 10.98 18.48
N ILE A 155 -17.31 10.51 17.83
CA ILE A 155 -18.19 9.46 18.37
C ILE A 155 -17.47 8.13 18.49
N THR A 156 -16.72 7.73 17.45
CA THR A 156 -15.98 6.47 17.44
C THR A 156 -14.66 6.53 18.22
N LYS A 157 -14.35 7.66 18.88
CA LYS A 157 -13.07 7.93 19.57
C LYS A 157 -11.85 7.59 18.71
N GLY A 158 -11.97 7.79 17.39
CA GLY A 158 -10.93 7.48 16.41
C GLY A 158 -10.65 6.00 16.14
N GLN A 159 -11.43 5.07 16.73
CA GLN A 159 -11.28 3.62 16.55
C GLN A 159 -11.73 3.16 15.16
N ASN A 160 -12.75 3.82 14.58
CA ASN A 160 -13.23 3.59 13.22
C ASN A 160 -13.26 4.94 12.51
N SER A 161 -12.24 5.22 11.70
CA SER A 161 -12.36 6.27 10.68
C SER A 161 -13.23 5.72 9.57
N LEU A 162 -14.16 6.50 9.05
CA LEU A 162 -14.93 6.12 7.87
C LEU A 162 -14.01 5.89 6.63
N PHE A 163 -12.75 6.31 6.73
CA PHE A 163 -11.66 6.07 5.79
C PHE A 163 -10.68 5.00 6.26
N TYR A 164 -11.12 4.07 7.11
CA TYR A 164 -10.27 2.97 7.60
C TYR A 164 -9.56 2.24 6.45
N HIS A 165 -10.25 2.08 5.32
CA HIS A 165 -9.70 1.44 4.10
C HIS A 165 -8.74 2.33 3.28
N LEU A 166 -8.79 3.66 3.43
CA LEU A 166 -7.87 4.59 2.75
C LEU A 166 -6.64 4.95 3.59
N GLN A 167 -6.68 4.70 4.90
CA GLN A 167 -5.59 4.99 5.84
C GLN A 167 -4.81 3.72 6.18
N LEU A 168 -4.18 3.12 5.17
CA LEU A 168 -3.37 1.89 5.29
C LEU A 168 -2.28 1.95 6.39
N PHE A 169 -1.90 3.13 6.88
CA PHE A 169 -0.78 3.33 7.80
C PHE A 169 -1.14 3.82 9.20
N LYS A 170 -2.39 3.62 9.64
CA LYS A 170 -2.74 3.82 11.07
C LYS A 170 -2.28 2.60 11.88
N SER A 171 -0.99 2.57 12.27
CA SER A 171 -0.59 1.74 13.42
C SER A 171 -1.30 2.30 14.65
N SER A 172 -2.34 1.60 15.11
CA SER A 172 -3.10 1.93 16.32
C SER A 172 -2.81 0.87 17.37
N GLY A 173 -1.54 0.47 17.50
CA GLY A 173 -1.09 -0.43 18.56
C GLY A 173 -0.89 0.32 19.88
N PRO A 174 -0.97 -0.37 21.03
CA PRO A 174 -0.70 0.22 22.35
C PRO A 174 0.73 0.77 22.51
N ASN A 175 1.64 0.46 21.59
CA ASN A 175 3.06 0.84 21.62
C ASN A 175 3.40 2.06 20.74
N ASN A 176 2.41 2.89 20.38
CA ASN A 176 2.72 4.08 19.58
C ASN A 176 3.56 5.07 20.39
N PRO A 177 4.69 5.56 19.84
CA PRO A 177 5.53 6.53 20.54
C PRO A 177 4.74 7.82 20.77
N THR A 178 4.70 8.26 22.03
CA THR A 178 3.96 9.46 22.45
C THR A 178 4.55 10.69 21.76
N ARG A 179 3.71 11.68 21.45
CA ARG A 179 4.15 12.87 20.70
C ARG A 179 5.32 13.63 21.38
N ASN A 180 5.43 13.51 22.70
CA ASN A 180 6.41 14.23 23.51
C ASN A 180 7.70 13.43 23.76
N ASP A 181 7.82 12.22 23.22
CA ASP A 181 9.06 11.44 23.34
C ASP A 181 10.17 12.07 22.48
N PRO A 182 11.29 12.52 23.08
CA PRO A 182 12.39 13.15 22.36
C PRO A 182 13.09 12.20 21.37
N ASN A 183 12.98 10.88 21.56
CA ASN A 183 13.56 9.86 20.69
C ASN A 183 12.54 9.30 19.68
N ARG A 184 11.36 9.92 19.57
CA ARG A 184 10.33 9.48 18.65
C ARG A 184 10.79 9.61 17.21
N ASP A 185 10.80 8.48 16.50
CA ASP A 185 10.87 8.48 15.06
C ASP A 185 9.65 9.21 14.47
N LYS A 186 9.88 10.39 13.88
CA LYS A 186 8.83 11.23 13.31
C LYS A 186 8.12 10.56 12.12
N PHE A 187 8.76 9.56 11.50
CA PHE A 187 8.22 8.77 10.39
C PHE A 187 7.73 7.37 10.78
N PHE A 188 7.63 7.03 12.07
CA PHE A 188 7.27 5.68 12.52
C PHE A 188 6.04 5.06 11.83
N LYS A 189 5.07 5.89 11.39
CA LYS A 189 3.87 5.43 10.67
C LYS A 189 4.16 4.85 9.28
N ILE A 190 5.14 5.43 8.59
CA ILE A 190 5.55 5.00 7.24
C ILE A 190 6.88 4.23 7.28
N ARG A 191 7.48 4.05 8.46
CA ARG A 191 8.72 3.31 8.62
C ARG A 191 8.59 1.87 8.10
N PRO A 192 7.53 1.10 8.41
CA PRO A 192 7.40 -0.27 7.91
C PRO A 192 7.46 -0.41 6.38
N PRO A 193 6.67 0.35 5.59
CA PRO A 193 6.79 0.25 4.14
C PRO A 193 8.14 0.78 3.63
N VAL A 194 8.70 1.84 4.22
CA VAL A 194 10.01 2.38 3.79
C VAL A 194 11.14 1.38 4.02
N ASP A 195 11.19 0.75 5.19
CA ASP A 195 12.21 -0.26 5.52
C ASP A 195 12.05 -1.49 4.65
N HIS A 196 10.81 -1.88 4.36
CA HIS A 196 10.52 -2.95 3.41
C HIS A 196 11.07 -2.64 2.01
N LEU A 197 10.83 -1.43 1.49
CA LEU A 197 11.34 -1.00 0.19
C LEU A 197 12.88 -0.94 0.19
N ASN A 198 13.49 -0.39 1.24
CA ASN A 198 14.95 -0.36 1.39
C ASN A 198 15.58 -1.76 1.49
N THR A 199 14.84 -2.75 1.97
CA THR A 199 15.29 -4.14 1.99
C THR A 199 15.14 -4.80 0.61
N ARG A 200 14.06 -4.47 -0.11
CA ARG A 200 13.70 -5.13 -1.37
C ARG A 200 14.40 -4.53 -2.59
N PHE A 201 14.52 -3.22 -2.69
CA PHE A 201 15.10 -2.57 -3.87
C PHE A 201 16.53 -3.04 -4.16
N PRO A 202 17.42 -3.21 -3.15
CA PRO A 202 18.74 -3.77 -3.40
C PRO A 202 18.75 -5.28 -3.67
N ALA A 203 17.70 -6.01 -3.27
CA ALA A 203 17.63 -7.46 -3.40
C ALA A 203 17.04 -7.92 -4.75
N VAL A 204 16.23 -7.07 -5.40
CA VAL A 204 15.50 -7.41 -6.62
C VAL A 204 16.31 -7.09 -7.87
N ASN A 205 17.23 -6.13 -7.81
CA ASN A 205 18.02 -5.71 -8.96
C ASN A 205 19.51 -6.00 -8.75
N TYR A 206 20.20 -6.40 -9.81
CA TYR A 206 21.68 -6.46 -9.84
C TYR A 206 22.15 -5.13 -10.42
N PHE A 207 22.76 -4.28 -9.60
CA PHE A 207 23.22 -2.95 -10.03
C PHE A 207 24.71 -2.98 -10.37
N GLU A 208 25.11 -2.14 -11.33
CA GLU A 208 26.51 -1.93 -11.68
C GLU A 208 27.28 -1.18 -10.58
N GLN A 209 28.62 -1.11 -10.70
CA GLN A 209 29.52 -0.60 -9.64
C GLN A 209 29.31 0.87 -9.25
N GLN A 210 28.54 1.65 -10.01
CA GLN A 210 28.44 3.10 -9.84
C GLN A 210 27.12 3.51 -9.17
N LEU A 211 27.25 4.03 -7.95
CA LEU A 211 26.14 4.56 -7.16
C LEU A 211 26.17 6.09 -7.13
N LEU A 212 24.99 6.69 -7.21
CA LEU A 212 24.77 8.11 -7.08
C LEU A 212 23.93 8.39 -5.84
N ILE A 213 24.41 9.28 -4.98
CA ILE A 213 23.69 9.73 -3.79
C ILE A 213 23.36 11.20 -3.98
N ASP A 214 22.06 11.53 -3.96
CA ASP A 214 21.60 12.92 -4.09
C ASP A 214 20.33 13.18 -3.26
N GLU A 215 20.03 14.45 -3.08
CA GLU A 215 18.87 14.97 -2.39
C GLU A 215 17.69 15.15 -3.36
N SER A 216 16.53 14.62 -2.99
CA SER A 216 15.27 14.80 -3.71
C SER A 216 14.23 15.51 -2.84
N MET A 217 13.28 16.17 -3.49
CA MET A 217 12.18 16.89 -2.86
C MET A 217 10.83 16.29 -3.27
N MET A 218 10.07 15.83 -2.28
CA MET A 218 8.71 15.34 -2.47
C MET A 218 7.72 16.43 -2.06
N LEU A 219 6.81 16.79 -2.97
CA LEU A 219 5.79 17.78 -2.70
C LEU A 219 4.87 17.29 -1.56
N PHE A 220 4.80 18.07 -0.48
CA PHE A 220 3.94 17.77 0.65
C PHE A 220 3.43 19.06 1.29
N ARG A 221 2.12 19.12 1.54
CA ARG A 221 1.41 20.29 2.09
C ARG A 221 0.76 20.03 3.45
N GLY A 222 1.07 18.92 4.10
CA GLY A 222 0.56 18.60 5.44
C GLY A 222 1.37 19.27 6.56
N LEU A 223 0.78 19.29 7.75
CA LEU A 223 1.42 19.84 8.96
C LEU A 223 2.42 18.83 9.53
N VAL A 224 3.70 19.03 9.23
CA VAL A 224 4.82 18.24 9.75
C VAL A 224 5.97 19.15 10.15
N GLU A 225 6.70 18.78 11.20
CA GLU A 225 7.78 19.61 11.77
C GLU A 225 9.07 19.61 10.95
N PHE A 226 9.27 18.59 10.11
CA PHE A 226 10.50 18.38 9.32
C PHE A 226 10.35 18.81 7.85
N HIS A 227 9.42 19.73 7.59
CA HIS A 227 9.26 20.34 6.27
C HIS A 227 10.52 21.11 5.89
N GLN A 228 10.93 21.04 4.62
CA GLN A 228 12.13 21.72 4.14
C GLN A 228 11.77 22.72 3.04
N ASN A 229 12.49 23.84 3.05
CA ASN A 229 12.45 24.85 2.01
C ASN A 229 13.81 24.90 1.29
N LEU A 230 13.90 24.30 0.11
CA LEU A 230 15.10 24.31 -0.74
C LEU A 230 14.86 25.21 -1.94
N LEU A 231 15.40 26.43 -1.91
CA LEU A 231 15.21 27.44 -2.96
C LEU A 231 15.74 26.98 -4.33
N SER A 232 16.76 26.12 -4.34
CA SER A 232 17.41 25.60 -5.54
C SER A 232 16.65 24.47 -6.24
N LYS A 233 15.66 23.85 -5.60
CA LYS A 233 14.89 22.75 -6.18
C LYS A 233 13.59 23.26 -6.81
N PRO A 234 13.10 22.66 -7.92
CA PRO A 234 11.82 23.05 -8.54
C PRO A 234 10.64 22.96 -7.55
N ILE A 235 10.62 21.90 -6.73
CA ILE A 235 9.73 21.78 -5.58
C ILE A 235 10.44 22.39 -4.39
N ARG A 236 10.17 23.68 -4.14
CA ARG A 236 10.82 24.42 -3.04
C ARG A 236 10.39 23.94 -1.67
N TYR A 237 9.11 23.57 -1.53
CA TYR A 237 8.45 23.30 -0.26
C TYR A 237 7.97 21.86 -0.20
N GLY A 238 8.54 21.05 0.69
CA GLY A 238 8.18 19.63 0.76
C GLY A 238 8.97 18.83 1.79
N LEU A 239 8.95 17.51 1.59
CA LEU A 239 9.78 16.56 2.33
C LEU A 239 11.09 16.35 1.57
N LYS A 240 12.20 16.53 2.27
CA LYS A 240 13.52 16.22 1.74
C LYS A 240 13.81 14.73 1.94
N LEU A 241 14.32 14.08 0.90
CA LEU A 241 14.83 12.71 0.94
C LEU A 241 16.26 12.65 0.44
N TYR A 242 17.03 11.73 0.98
CA TYR A 242 18.28 11.26 0.40
C TYR A 242 17.98 9.98 -0.36
N LEU A 243 18.36 9.93 -1.62
CA LEU A 243 18.21 8.77 -2.48
C LEU A 243 19.60 8.24 -2.84
N CYS A 244 19.78 6.93 -2.71
CA CYS A 244 20.88 6.21 -3.32
C CYS A 244 20.33 5.50 -4.54
N CYS A 245 20.83 5.85 -5.72
CA CYS A 245 20.38 5.31 -6.99
C CYS A 245 21.55 4.69 -7.76
N GLU A 246 21.24 3.73 -8.62
CA GLU A 246 22.17 3.29 -9.65
C GLU A 246 22.40 4.41 -10.67
N SER A 247 23.67 4.70 -10.98
CA SER A 247 24.03 5.87 -11.79
C SER A 247 23.56 5.79 -13.24
N SER A 248 23.47 4.59 -13.82
CA SER A 248 23.15 4.37 -15.24
C SER A 248 21.64 4.40 -15.50
N SER A 249 20.87 3.71 -14.65
CA SER A 249 19.42 3.54 -14.81
C SER A 249 18.59 4.58 -14.03
N GLY A 250 19.18 5.23 -13.03
CA GLY A 250 18.45 6.04 -12.06
C GLY A 250 17.58 5.23 -11.09
N TYR A 251 17.72 3.90 -11.06
CA TYR A 251 16.96 3.02 -10.19
C TYR A 251 17.27 3.31 -8.72
N VAL A 252 16.23 3.51 -7.90
CA VAL A 252 16.39 3.82 -6.47
C VAL A 252 16.67 2.53 -5.71
N LEU A 253 17.78 2.49 -4.99
CA LEU A 253 18.18 1.37 -4.13
C LEU A 253 17.82 1.60 -2.68
N LEU A 254 18.10 2.80 -2.18
CA LEU A 254 17.81 3.18 -0.80
C LEU A 254 17.22 4.58 -0.77
N MET A 255 16.27 4.77 0.13
CA MET A 255 15.69 6.07 0.40
C MET A 255 15.70 6.35 1.90
N LYS A 256 16.03 7.59 2.25
CA LYS A 256 16.02 8.07 3.63
C LYS A 256 15.38 9.43 3.71
N PHE A 257 14.33 9.54 4.51
CA PHE A 257 13.69 10.83 4.76
C PHE A 257 14.49 11.66 5.76
N TYR A 258 14.62 12.95 5.48
CA TYR A 258 15.17 13.91 6.42
C TYR A 258 14.15 14.21 7.54
N THR A 259 14.60 14.16 8.80
CA THR A 259 13.75 14.36 9.99
C THR A 259 14.14 15.57 10.84
N GLY A 260 15.06 16.40 10.36
CA GLY A 260 15.64 17.50 11.13
C GLY A 260 17.06 17.19 11.63
N ALA A 261 17.52 17.95 12.63
CA ALA A 261 18.88 17.87 13.16
C ALA A 261 19.25 16.49 13.75
N ASN A 262 18.26 15.73 14.22
CA ASN A 262 18.46 14.39 14.78
C ASN A 262 18.41 13.27 13.71
N THR A 263 18.62 13.61 12.43
CA THR A 263 18.71 12.58 11.39
C THR A 263 20.02 11.81 11.58
N THR A 264 20.00 10.76 12.40
CA THR A 264 21.13 9.85 12.57
C THR A 264 21.35 9.11 11.25
N GLY A 265 22.62 8.84 10.90
CA GLY A 265 22.98 7.98 9.75
C GLY A 265 22.35 6.59 9.84
N PRO A 266 22.19 5.87 8.71
CA PRO A 266 21.85 4.45 8.79
C PRO A 266 22.96 3.69 9.53
#